data_AF-C0ZYZ7-F1
#
_entry.id   AF-C0ZYZ7-F1
#
_cell.length_a   1.000
_cell.length_b   1.000
_cell.length_c   1.000
_cell.angle_alpha   90.00
_cell.angle_beta   90.00
_cell.angle_gamma   90.00
#
_symmetry.space_group_name_H-M   'P 1'
#
loop_
_entity.id
_entity.type
_entity.pdbx_description
1 polymer ?
#
loop_
_entity_poly.entity_id
_entity_poly.type
_entity_poly.pdbx_seq_one_letter_code
_entity_poly.pdbx_strand_id
1 'polypeptide(L)' 'MTTAEARKTWTPKERRNVAAAAARASIALRERSGREVPQWIRDAAEGRPTTPPAEKP' A
#
# COMPACT_ATOMS: atom_id res chain seq x y z
N MET A 1 -8.06 32.13 2.18
CA MET A 1 -6.73 31.56 2.48
C MET A 1 -6.91 30.05 2.64
N THR A 2 -6.26 29.24 1.81
CA THR A 2 -6.27 27.78 1.96
C THR A 2 -5.02 27.39 2.73
N THR A 3 -5.18 26.93 3.96
CA THR A 3 -4.09 26.33 4.74
C THR A 3 -3.76 24.98 4.09
N ALA A 4 -2.63 24.89 3.40
CA ALA A 4 -2.08 23.59 3.04
C ALA A 4 -1.56 22.96 4.34
N GLU A 5 -2.29 21.98 4.88
CA GLU A 5 -1.82 21.22 6.04
C GLU A 5 -0.45 20.62 5.73
N ALA A 6 0.49 20.80 6.66
CA ALA A 6 1.82 20.24 6.56
C ALA A 6 1.72 18.72 6.38
N ARG A 7 2.28 18.19 5.29
CA ARG A 7 2.30 16.75 5.04
C ARG A 7 3.00 16.08 6.22
N LYS A 8 2.26 15.24 6.96
CA LYS A 8 2.84 14.46 8.06
C LYS A 8 4.06 13.69 7.51
N THR A 9 5.24 13.92 8.09
CA THR A 9 6.43 13.14 7.72
C THR A 9 6.29 11.77 8.38
N TRP A 10 5.73 10.82 7.64
CA TRP A 10 5.57 9.44 8.11
C TRP A 10 6.95 8.81 8.31
N THR A 11 7.15 8.19 9.48
CA THR A 11 8.33 7.35 9.68
C THR A 11 8.30 6.14 8.74
N PRO A 12 9.45 5.52 8.42
CA PRO A 12 9.49 4.31 7.59
C PRO A 12 8.60 3.17 8.10
N LYS A 13 8.45 3.07 9.44
CA LYS A 13 7.60 2.08 10.09
C LYS A 13 6.12 2.37 9.86
N GLU A 14 5.69 3.62 10.03
CA GLU A 14 4.29 4.00 9.76
C GLU A 14 3.95 3.83 8.27
N ARG A 15 4.87 4.15 7.35
CA ARG A 15 4.68 3.89 5.91
C ARG A 15 4.48 2.40 5.62
N ARG A 16 5.25 1.51 6.25
CA ARG A 16 5.07 0.05 6.11
C ARG A 16 3.71 -0.41 6.63
N ASN A 17 3.26 0.13 7.76
CA ASN A 17 1.94 -0.20 8.31
C ASN A 17 0.80 0.22 7.37
N VAL A 18 0.89 1.42 6.77
CA VAL A 18 -0.09 1.89 5.78
C VAL A 18 -0.04 1.06 4.51
N ALA A 19 1.16 0.75 4.01
CA ALA A 19 1.33 -0.10 2.84
C ALA A 19 0.71 -1.49 3.07
N ALA A 20 0.90 -2.08 4.24
CA ALA A 20 0.28 -3.36 4.59
C ALA A 20 -1.25 -3.27 4.68
N ALA A 21 -1.78 -2.21 5.29
CA ALA A 21 -3.22 -1.98 5.35
C ALA A 21 -3.84 -1.77 3.96
N ALA A 22 -3.20 -0.96 3.11
CA ALA A 22 -3.63 -0.71 1.74
C ALA A 22 -3.56 -2.00 0.89
N ALA A 23 -2.53 -2.81 1.08
CA ALA A 23 -2.41 -4.10 0.41
C ALA A 23 -3.56 -5.04 0.79
N ARG A 24 -3.90 -5.17 2.08
CA ARG A 24 -5.06 -5.96 2.54
C ARG A 24 -6.38 -5.48 1.94
N ALA A 25 -6.58 -4.15 1.86
CA ALA A 25 -7.77 -3.59 1.21
C ALA A 25 -7.79 -3.89 -0.30
N SER A 26 -6.64 -3.84 -0.97
CA SER A 26 -6.53 -4.21 -2.38
C SER A 26 -6.84 -5.69 -2.63
N ILE A 27 -6.41 -6.58 -1.72
CA ILE A 27 -6.75 -8.01 -1.75
C ILE A 27 -8.27 -8.19 -1.70
N ALA A 28 -8.92 -7.62 -0.69
CA ALA A 28 -10.38 -7.73 -0.54
C ALA A 28 -11.15 -7.20 -1.76
N LEU A 29 -10.69 -6.09 -2.34
CA LEU A 29 -11.29 -5.52 -3.55
C LEU A 29 -11.12 -6.45 -4.77
N ARG A 30 -9.93 -7.05 -4.91
CA ARG A 30 -9.60 -7.97 -6.01
C ARG A 30 -10.37 -9.28 -5.89
N GLU A 31 -10.49 -9.84 -4.68
CA GLU A 31 -11.34 -11.00 -4.40
C GLU A 31 -12.80 -10.73 -4.79
N ARG A 32 -13.34 -9.58 -4.40
CA ARG A 32 -14.70 -9.17 -4.80
C ARG A 32 -14.86 -8.99 -6.31
N SER A 33 -13.80 -8.56 -6.99
CA SER A 33 -13.82 -8.30 -8.44
C SER A 33 -13.44 -9.53 -9.28
N GLY A 34 -13.15 -10.67 -8.65
CA GLY A 34 -12.64 -11.87 -9.33
C GLY A 34 -11.28 -11.67 -9.99
N ARG A 35 -10.50 -10.68 -9.56
CA ARG A 35 -9.16 -10.38 -10.11
C ARG A 35 -8.09 -11.08 -9.29
N GLU A 36 -7.08 -11.58 -9.98
CA GLU A 36 -5.92 -12.15 -9.30
C GLU A 36 -5.17 -11.10 -8.47
N VAL A 37 -4.71 -11.54 -7.31
CA VAL A 37 -3.89 -10.76 -6.39
C VAL A 37 -2.42 -11.06 -6.71
N PRO A 38 -1.65 -10.06 -7.17
CA PRO A 38 -0.21 -10.19 -7.39
C PRO A 38 0.52 -10.54 -6.10
N GLN A 39 1.56 -11.37 -6.21
CA GLN A 39 2.32 -11.85 -5.05
C GLN A 39 2.94 -10.72 -4.22
N TRP A 40 3.46 -9.67 -4.87
CA TRP A 40 4.02 -8.50 -4.17
C TRP A 40 2.99 -7.75 -3.30
N ILE A 41 1.69 -7.83 -3.62
CA ILE A 41 0.61 -7.27 -2.78
C ILE A 41 0.38 -8.16 -1.56
N ARG A 42 0.46 -9.50 -1.72
CA ARG A 42 0.37 -10.42 -0.56
C ARG A 42 1.54 -10.22 0.39
N ASP A 43 2.75 -10.15 -0.14
CA ASP A 43 3.95 -9.89 0.66
C ASP A 43 3.88 -8.51 1.35
N ALA A 44 3.31 -7.49 0.70
CA ALA A 44 3.06 -6.18 1.32
C ALA A 44 2.03 -6.27 2.46
N ALA A 45 0.96 -7.04 2.29
CA ALA A 45 -0.08 -7.26 3.30
C ALA A 45 0.43 -8.00 4.54
N GLU A 46 1.46 -8.84 4.38
CA GLU A 46 2.21 -9.47 5.48
C GLU A 46 3.21 -8.52 6.15
N GLY A 47 3.39 -7.30 5.64
CA GLY A 47 4.35 -6.33 6.15
C GLY A 47 5.80 -6.66 5.79
N ARG A 48 6.02 -7.57 4.83
CA ARG A 48 7.36 -7.82 4.29
C ARG A 48 7.80 -6.62 3.46
N PRO A 49 9.11 -6.31 3.44
CA PRO A 49 9.64 -5.28 2.56
C PRO A 49 9.48 -5.75 1.12
N THR A 50 8.41 -5.31 0.47
CA THR A 50 8.22 -5.52 -0.96
C THR A 50 8.62 -4.26 -1.69
N THR A 51 9.36 -4.43 -2.77
CA THR A 51 9.51 -3.38 -3.76
C THR A 51 8.25 -3.46 -4.62
N PRO A 52 7.27 -2.53 -4.50
CA PRO A 52 6.25 -2.43 -5.53
C PRO A 52 6.99 -2.24 -6.87
N PRO A 53 6.53 -2.86 -7.97
CA PRO A 53 7.14 -2.62 -9.27
C PRO A 53 7.14 -1.12 -9.49
N ALA A 54 8.33 -0.54 -9.70
CA ALA A 54 8.46 0.89 -9.95
C ALA A 54 7.50 1.23 -11.09
N GLU A 55 6.54 2.11 -10.80
CA GLU A 55 5.64 2.66 -11.80
C GLU A 55 6.54 3.26 -12.88
N LYS A 56 6.62 2.57 -14.03
CA LYS A 56 7.42 3.08 -15.15
C LYS A 56 6.75 4.38 -15.59
N PRO A 57 7.51 5.49 -15.71
CA PRO A 57 6.97 6.80 -16.03
C PRO A 57 6.32 6.85 -17.42
#